data_AF-A0A927SSQ7-F1
#
_entry.id   AF-A0A927SSQ7-F1
#
_cell.length_a   1.000
_cell.length_b   1.000
_cell.length_c   1.000
_cell.angle_alpha   90.00
_cell.angle_beta   90.00
_cell.angle_gamma   90.00
#
_symmetry.space_group_name_H-M   'P 1'
#
loop_
_entity.id
_entity.type
_entity.pdbx_description
1 polymer ?
#
loop_
_entity_poly.entity_id
_entity_poly.type
_entity_poly.pdbx_seq_one_letter_code
_entity_poly.pdbx_strand_id
1 'polypeptide(L)'
;MICKNSKWNQWMGWAMLALGVVSFLYGLVSFIVIKPQDKATNTLLGMFTGFGFGIICVAIGYTIRQKLVSKEKLEQEEIDRYDERNIAIVRSACAVGMVTAIIMFAVLAFGFMVMGLMQPSYMCIGSMYVVLLVTKIAQKKFEKKM
;
A
#
# COMPACT_ATOMS: atom_id res chain seq x y z
N MET A 1 10.98 -1.25 7.42
CA MET A 1 11.04 0.18 7.06
C MET A 1 10.08 0.43 5.90
N ILE A 2 8.84 0.83 6.20
CA ILE A 2 7.88 1.22 5.17
C ILE A 2 8.39 2.54 4.58
N CYS A 3 8.93 2.47 3.36
CA CYS A 3 9.35 3.58 2.50
C CYS A 3 9.77 4.86 3.25
N LYS A 4 11.03 4.92 3.70
CA LYS A 4 11.72 6.10 4.28
C LYS A 4 11.91 7.19 3.21
N ASN A 5 10.82 7.70 2.63
CA ASN A 5 10.82 8.75 1.62
C ASN A 5 10.10 9.98 2.21
N SER A 6 10.82 10.89 2.89
CA SER A 6 10.30 12.22 3.29
C SER A 6 10.36 13.22 2.13
N LYS A 7 9.71 12.82 1.03
CA LYS A 7 8.64 13.68 0.54
C LYS A 7 7.36 12.87 0.62
N TRP A 8 6.95 12.53 1.85
CA TRP A 8 5.54 12.43 2.14
C TRP A 8 5.00 13.83 1.90
N ASN A 9 4.70 14.12 0.64
CA ASN A 9 3.95 15.31 0.29
C ASN A 9 2.72 15.23 1.19
N GLN A 10 2.37 16.30 1.92
CA GLN A 10 1.19 16.28 2.79
C GLN A 10 -0.01 15.65 2.07
N TRP A 11 -0.14 15.92 0.77
CA TRP A 11 -1.11 15.30 -0.13
C TRP A 11 -1.11 13.75 -0.11
N MET A 12 0.04 13.08 -0.12
CA MET A 12 0.12 11.62 -0.12
C MET A 12 -0.27 11.04 1.25
N GLY A 13 0.06 11.74 2.33
CA GLY A 13 -0.41 11.39 3.67
C GLY A 13 -1.92 11.56 3.83
N TRP A 14 -2.46 12.67 3.34
CA TRP A 14 -3.90 12.93 3.26
C TRP A 14 -4.61 11.91 2.37
N ALA A 15 -4.01 11.52 1.24
CA ALA A 15 -4.56 10.50 0.36
C ALA A 15 -4.62 9.12 1.04
N MET A 16 -3.57 8.72 1.76
CA MET A 16 -3.58 7.47 2.54
C MET A 16 -4.62 7.51 3.66
N LEU A 17 -4.73 8.63 4.38
CA LEU A 17 -5.74 8.80 5.42
C LEU A 17 -7.15 8.74 4.83
N ALA A 18 -7.40 9.43 3.72
CA ALA A 18 -8.67 9.39 3.01
C ALA A 18 -9.01 7.96 2.55
N LEU A 19 -8.04 7.24 1.97
CA LEU A 19 -8.23 5.85 1.54
C LEU A 19 -8.55 4.92 2.73
N GLY A 20 -7.86 5.10 3.86
CA GLY A 20 -8.12 4.37 5.10
C GLY A 20 -9.53 4.65 5.63
N VAL A 21 -9.93 5.91 5.70
CA VAL A 21 -11.27 6.33 6.15
C VAL A 21 -12.37 5.81 5.22
N VAL A 22 -12.20 5.93 3.90
CA VAL A 22 -13.18 5.41 2.94
C VAL A 22 -13.31 3.89 3.06
N SER A 23 -12.19 3.16 3.17
CA SER A 23 -12.20 1.70 3.34
C SER A 23 -12.88 1.28 4.65
N PHE A 24 -12.58 1.98 5.74
CA PHE A 24 -13.16 1.74 7.05
C PHE A 24 -14.67 2.01 7.07
N LEU A 25 -15.09 3.18 6.59
CA LEU A 25 -16.49 3.57 6.55
C LEU A 25 -17.28 2.69 5.60
N TYR A 26 -16.72 2.32 4.45
CA TYR A 26 -17.38 1.40 3.52
C TYR A 26 -17.66 0.05 4.20
N GLY A 27 -16.66 -0.53 4.87
CA GLY A 27 -16.85 -1.78 5.60
C GLY A 27 -17.90 -1.66 6.72
N LEU A 28 -17.84 -0.58 7.51
CA LEU A 28 -18.73 -0.36 8.64
C LEU A 28 -20.18 -0.09 8.22
N VAL A 29 -20.38 0.84 7.28
CA VAL A 29 -21.72 1.22 6.77
C VAL A 29 -22.36 0.03 6.07
N SER A 30 -21.61 -0.68 5.22
CA SER A 30 -22.14 -1.86 4.53
C SER A 30 -22.54 -2.96 5.51
N PHE A 31 -21.79 -3.12 6.61
CA PHE A 31 -22.16 -4.09 7.65
C PHE A 31 -23.48 -3.74 8.34
N ILE A 32 -23.71 -2.45 8.62
CA ILE A 32 -24.94 -1.96 9.28
C ILE A 32 -26.14 -2.00 8.33
N VAL A 33 -25.96 -1.61 7.07
CA VAL A 33 -27.04 -1.48 6.08
C VAL A 33 -27.44 -2.83 5.47
N ILE A 34 -26.46 -3.61 5.01
CA ILE A 34 -26.71 -4.85 4.28
C ILE A 34 -27.00 -6.01 5.24
N LYS A 35 -26.49 -5.95 6.48
CA LYS A 35 -26.57 -7.03 7.48
C LYS A 35 -26.24 -8.39 6.84
N PRO A 36 -24.96 -8.60 6.46
CA PRO A 36 -24.57 -9.76 5.67
C PRO A 36 -25.01 -11.06 6.35
N GLN A 37 -25.82 -11.85 5.64
CA GLN A 37 -26.29 -13.15 6.13
C GLN A 37 -25.30 -14.27 5.80
N ASP A 38 -24.48 -14.08 4.77
CA ASP A 38 -23.48 -15.04 4.35
C ASP A 38 -22.11 -14.75 5.00
N LYS A 39 -21.40 -15.83 5.34
CA LYS A 39 -20.10 -15.77 6.01
C LYS A 39 -19.04 -15.08 5.15
N ALA A 40 -19.12 -15.20 3.82
CA ALA A 40 -18.15 -14.62 2.90
C ALA A 40 -18.20 -13.09 2.91
N THR A 41 -19.40 -12.50 2.78
CA THR A 41 -19.61 -11.05 2.82
C THR A 41 -19.26 -10.50 4.20
N ASN A 42 -19.63 -11.19 5.28
CA ASN A 42 -19.24 -10.77 6.63
C ASN A 42 -17.71 -10.72 6.80
N THR A 43 -17.00 -11.75 6.32
CA THR A 43 -15.52 -11.78 6.37
C THR A 43 -14.91 -10.66 5.53
N LEU A 44 -15.43 -10.41 4.33
CA LEU A 44 -14.94 -9.35 3.45
C LEU A 44 -15.11 -7.95 4.07
N LEU A 45 -16.26 -7.67 4.68
CA LEU A 45 -16.50 -6.40 5.37
C LEU A 45 -15.60 -6.25 6.61
N GLY A 46 -15.34 -7.35 7.33
CA GLY A 46 -14.33 -7.41 8.39
C GLY A 46 -12.92 -7.06 7.90
N MET A 47 -12.54 -7.53 6.70
CA MET A 47 -11.26 -7.18 6.09
C MET A 47 -11.17 -5.69 5.73
N PHE A 48 -12.22 -5.12 5.13
CA PHE A 48 -12.25 -3.68 4.79
C PHE A 48 -12.15 -2.78 6.03
N THR A 49 -12.89 -3.11 7.09
CA THR A 49 -12.83 -2.37 8.37
C THR A 49 -11.46 -2.49 9.02
N GLY A 50 -10.92 -3.70 9.17
CA GLY A 50 -9.60 -3.93 9.76
C GLY A 50 -8.46 -3.25 8.98
N PHE A 51 -8.48 -3.39 7.65
CA PHE A 51 -7.47 -2.77 6.78
C PHE A 51 -7.56 -1.24 6.82
N GLY A 52 -8.78 -0.68 6.71
CA GLY A 52 -9.01 0.76 6.81
C GLY A 52 -8.52 1.33 8.15
N PHE A 53 -8.84 0.66 9.25
CA PHE A 53 -8.38 1.06 10.60
C PHE A 53 -6.85 1.01 10.72
N GLY A 54 -6.21 -0.02 10.19
CA GLY A 54 -4.74 -0.14 10.16
C GLY A 54 -4.08 1.04 9.45
N ILE A 55 -4.59 1.44 8.29
CA ILE A 55 -4.08 2.60 7.53
C ILE A 55 -4.25 3.89 8.34
N ILE A 56 -5.41 4.09 8.96
CA ILE A 56 -5.70 5.27 9.79
C ILE A 56 -4.70 5.36 10.95
N CYS A 57 -4.47 4.25 11.67
CA CYS A 57 -3.52 4.20 12.78
C CYS A 57 -2.09 4.56 12.35
N VAL A 58 -1.64 4.05 11.21
CA VAL A 58 -0.31 4.39 10.65
C VAL A 58 -0.22 5.87 10.30
N ALA A 59 -1.25 6.43 9.66
CA ALA A 59 -1.29 7.84 9.28
C ALA A 59 -1.29 8.79 10.50
N ILE A 60 -2.07 8.46 11.53
CA ILE A 60 -2.11 9.21 12.79
C ILE A 60 -0.77 9.09 13.51
N GLY A 61 -0.23 7.88 13.64
CA GLY A 61 1.07 7.65 14.29
C GLY A 61 2.20 8.43 13.64
N TYR A 62 2.21 8.49 12.30
CA TYR A 62 3.16 9.31 11.55
C TYR A 62 3.00 10.80 11.84
N THR A 63 1.77 11.30 11.87
CA THR A 63 1.46 12.72 12.14
C THR A 63 1.89 13.13 13.56
N ILE A 64 1.67 12.26 14.55
CA ILE A 64 2.11 12.48 15.93
C ILE A 64 3.64 12.48 16.00
N ARG A 65 4.30 11.52 15.35
CA ARG A 65 5.76 11.43 15.31
C ARG A 65 6.41 12.70 14.77
N GLN A 66 5.85 13.28 13.70
CA GLN A 66 6.37 14.53 13.14
C GLN A 66 6.32 15.72 14.11
N LYS A 67 5.35 15.73 15.05
CA LYS A 67 5.25 16.79 16.06
C LYS A 67 6.15 16.56 17.28
N LEU A 68 6.51 15.30 17.57
CA LEU A 68 7.26 14.94 18.77
C LEU A 68 8.78 14.81 18.54
N VAL A 69 9.22 14.52 17.32
CA VAL A 69 10.66 14.33 17.02
C VAL A 69 11.36 15.68 16.89
N SER A 70 12.55 15.80 17.48
CA SER A 70 13.37 17.01 17.40
C SER A 70 13.84 17.29 15.97
N LYS A 71 14.00 18.57 15.63
CA LYS A 71 14.47 19.01 14.30
C LYS A 71 15.81 18.38 13.92
N GLU A 72 16.73 18.27 14.87
CA GLU A 72 18.06 17.69 14.68
C GLU A 72 18.00 16.20 14.26
N LYS A 73 17.07 15.42 14.83
CA LYS A 73 16.85 14.02 14.41
C LYS A 73 16.22 13.93 13.02
N LEU A 74 15.36 14.89 12.65
CA LEU A 74 14.76 14.93 11.32
C LEU A 74 15.79 15.30 10.24
N GLU A 75 16.70 16.21 10.55
CA GLU A 75 17.82 16.59 9.66
C GLU A 75 18.79 15.43 9.46
N GLN A 76 19.13 14.71 10.52
CA GLN A 76 19.97 13.51 10.43
C GLN A 76 19.31 12.40 9.60
N GLU A 77 17.99 12.20 9.74
CA GLU A 77 17.23 11.28 8.89
C GLU A 77 17.18 11.69 7.42
N GLU A 78 17.27 13.00 7.13
CA GLU A 78 17.34 13.52 5.77
C GLU A 78 18.70 13.26 5.15
N ILE A 79 19.79 13.49 5.89
CA ILE A 79 21.16 13.16 5.46
C ILE A 79 21.28 11.66 5.17
N ASP A 80 20.83 10.81 6.10
CA ASP A 80 20.80 9.35 5.92
C ASP A 80 20.04 8.93 4.66
N ARG A 81 19.07 9.71 4.18
CA ARG A 81 18.30 9.33 2.99
C ARG A 81 19.12 9.44 1.72
N TYR A 82 19.98 10.44 1.65
CA TYR A 82 20.80 10.69 0.47
C TYR A 82 22.11 9.89 0.49
N ASP A 83 22.37 9.15 1.57
CA ASP A 83 23.43 8.13 1.62
C ASP A 83 23.17 7.04 0.54
N GLU A 84 24.17 6.85 -0.32
CA GLU A 84 24.14 5.89 -1.42
C GLU A 84 23.80 4.47 -0.97
N ARG A 85 24.27 4.06 0.21
CA ARG A 85 23.97 2.74 0.76
C ARG A 85 22.49 2.60 1.10
N ASN A 86 21.90 3.62 1.72
CA ASN A 86 20.47 3.60 2.04
C ASN A 86 19.62 3.65 0.77
N ILE A 87 20.05 4.38 -0.26
CA ILE A 87 19.41 4.37 -1.58
C ILE A 87 19.45 2.96 -2.18
N ALA A 88 20.59 2.27 -2.13
CA ALA A 88 20.74 0.92 -2.65
C ALA A 88 19.83 -0.09 -1.92
N ILE A 89 19.77 -0.03 -0.59
CA ILE A 89 18.89 -0.87 0.24
C ILE A 89 17.41 -0.60 -0.09
N VAL A 90 17.01 0.65 -0.22
CA VAL A 90 15.62 1.00 -0.53
C VAL A 90 15.24 0.51 -1.94
N ARG A 91 16.15 0.62 -2.91
CA ARG A 91 15.94 0.10 -4.27
C ARG A 91 15.82 -1.41 -4.29
N SER A 92 16.69 -2.14 -3.59
CA SER A 92 16.60 -3.60 -3.52
C SER A 92 15.32 -4.05 -2.81
N ALA A 93 14.95 -3.41 -1.70
CA ALA A 93 13.69 -3.68 -1.00
C ALA A 93 12.46 -3.42 -1.89
N CYS A 94 12.48 -2.34 -2.68
CA CYS A 94 11.41 -2.04 -3.63
C CYS A 94 11.34 -3.09 -4.73
N ALA A 95 12.46 -3.47 -5.34
CA ALA A 95 12.50 -4.50 -6.37
C ALA A 95 11.97 -5.85 -5.86
N VAL A 96 12.44 -6.29 -4.68
CA VAL A 96 11.95 -7.50 -4.03
C VAL A 96 10.44 -7.41 -3.77
N GLY A 97 9.96 -6.29 -3.23
CA GLY A 97 8.53 -6.08 -2.98
C GLY A 97 7.67 -6.18 -4.25
N MET A 98 8.13 -5.61 -5.36
CA MET A 98 7.41 -5.69 -6.64
C MET A 98 7.39 -7.12 -7.20
N VAL A 99 8.50 -7.85 -7.11
CA VAL A 99 8.56 -9.26 -7.52
C VAL A 99 7.63 -10.11 -6.66
N THR A 100 7.64 -9.93 -5.34
CA THR A 100 6.75 -10.63 -4.42
C THR A 100 5.28 -10.34 -4.74
N ALA A 101 4.93 -9.09 -5.04
CA ALA A 101 3.55 -8.73 -5.42
C ALA A 101 3.11 -9.46 -6.70
N ILE A 102 3.96 -9.50 -7.74
CA ILE A 102 3.68 -10.22 -8.99
C ILE A 102 3.49 -11.72 -8.72
N ILE A 103 4.38 -12.34 -7.95
CA ILE A 103 4.26 -13.76 -7.60
C ILE A 103 2.96 -14.03 -6.83
N MET A 104 2.64 -13.20 -5.84
CA MET A 104 1.42 -13.32 -5.06
C MET A 104 0.17 -13.27 -5.95
N PHE A 105 0.07 -12.29 -6.84
CA PHE A 105 -1.07 -12.19 -7.77
C PHE A 105 -1.11 -13.35 -8.77
N ALA A 106 0.05 -13.85 -9.23
CA ALA A 106 0.09 -15.03 -10.09
C ALA A 106 -0.45 -16.27 -9.37
N VAL A 107 -0.02 -16.53 -8.14
CA VAL A 107 -0.52 -17.64 -7.31
C VAL A 107 -2.03 -17.53 -7.09
N LEU A 108 -2.53 -16.33 -6.77
CA LEU A 108 -3.96 -16.10 -6.62
C LEU A 108 -4.73 -16.30 -7.93
N ALA A 109 -4.19 -15.84 -9.06
CA ALA A 109 -4.83 -16.00 -10.37
C ALA A 109 -5.02 -17.49 -10.72
N PHE A 110 -3.97 -18.31 -10.53
CA PHE A 110 -4.06 -19.75 -10.75
C PHE A 110 -4.97 -20.42 -9.72
N GLY A 111 -4.89 -20.03 -8.44
CA GLY A 111 -5.79 -20.53 -7.40
C GLY A 111 -7.26 -20.32 -7.75
N PHE A 112 -7.64 -19.10 -8.16
CA PHE A 112 -9.00 -18.79 -8.59
C PHE A 112 -9.40 -19.52 -9.87
N MET A 113 -8.48 -19.69 -10.82
CA MET A 113 -8.73 -20.46 -12.05
C MET A 113 -9.06 -21.92 -11.74
N VAL A 114 -8.30 -22.57 -10.86
CA VAL A 114 -8.55 -23.97 -10.44
C VAL A 114 -9.90 -24.10 -9.73
N MET A 115 -10.34 -23.07 -9.00
CA MET A 115 -11.65 -23.02 -8.36
C MET A 115 -12.81 -22.68 -9.33
N GLY A 116 -12.54 -22.47 -10.62
CA GLY A 116 -13.54 -22.05 -11.61
C GLY A 116 -13.97 -20.58 -11.49
N LEU A 117 -13.30 -19.79 -10.65
CA LEU A 117 -13.60 -18.38 -10.42
C LEU A 117 -12.83 -17.50 -11.43
N MET A 118 -13.33 -17.46 -12.66
CA MET A 118 -12.66 -16.77 -13.78
C MET A 118 -12.55 -15.25 -13.58
N GLN A 119 -13.61 -14.60 -13.08
CA GLN A 119 -13.62 -13.15 -12.85
C GLN A 119 -12.50 -12.66 -11.91
N PRO A 120 -12.34 -13.20 -10.67
CA PRO A 120 -11.26 -12.78 -9.78
C PRO A 120 -9.88 -13.19 -10.31
N SER A 121 -9.78 -14.28 -11.08
CA SER A 121 -8.52 -14.64 -11.76
C SER A 121 -8.09 -13.55 -12.75
N TYR A 122 -9.01 -13.08 -13.61
CA TYR A 122 -8.72 -11.97 -14.54
C TYR A 122 -8.40 -10.66 -13.82
N MET A 123 -9.05 -10.37 -12.68
CA MET A 123 -8.70 -9.20 -11.85
C MET A 123 -7.27 -9.28 -11.31
N CYS A 124 -6.81 -10.47 -10.90
CA CYS A 124 -5.43 -10.66 -10.45
C CYS A 124 -4.43 -10.41 -11.58
N ILE A 125 -4.71 -10.94 -12.78
CA ILE A 125 -3.88 -10.72 -13.98
C ILE A 125 -3.85 -9.23 -14.35
N GLY A 126 -5.01 -8.56 -14.36
CA GLY A 126 -5.10 -7.11 -14.58
C GLY A 126 -4.26 -6.31 -13.57
N SER A 127 -4.31 -6.70 -12.30
CA SER A 127 -3.51 -6.08 -11.23
C SER A 127 -2.00 -6.24 -11.46
N MET A 128 -1.55 -7.39 -11.99
CA MET A 128 -0.14 -7.57 -12.38
C MET A 128 0.29 -6.59 -13.46
N TYR A 129 -0.54 -6.35 -14.48
CA TYR A 129 -0.22 -5.35 -15.52
C TYR A 129 -0.14 -3.94 -14.95
N VAL A 130 -1.01 -3.58 -14.00
CA VAL A 130 -0.92 -2.29 -13.29
C VAL A 130 0.40 -2.16 -12.54
N VAL A 131 0.80 -3.19 -11.80
CA VAL A 131 2.10 -3.23 -11.07
C VAL A 131 3.28 -3.05 -12.03
N LEU A 132 3.26 -3.72 -13.18
CA LEU A 132 4.30 -3.57 -14.21
C LEU A 132 4.34 -2.16 -14.82
N LEU A 133 3.17 -1.58 -15.14
CA LEU A 133 3.07 -0.22 -15.67
C LEU A 133 3.60 0.82 -14.68
N VAL A 134 3.22 0.71 -13.40
CA VAL A 134 3.70 1.62 -12.36
C VAL A 134 5.22 1.51 -12.20
N THR A 135 5.78 0.30 -12.21
CA THR A 135 7.24 0.09 -12.16
C THR A 135 7.94 0.78 -13.33
N LYS A 136 7.42 0.60 -14.55
CA LYS A 136 7.98 1.20 -15.76
C LYS A 136 7.92 2.73 -15.72
N ILE A 137 6.81 3.31 -15.27
CA ILE A 137 6.66 4.77 -15.11
C ILE A 137 7.66 5.29 -14.06
N ALA A 138 7.80 4.58 -12.94
CA ALA A 138 8.75 4.93 -11.89
C ALA A 138 10.19 4.92 -12.43
N GLN A 139 10.60 3.84 -13.09
CA GLN A 139 11.93 3.71 -13.71
C GLN A 139 12.22 4.86 -14.70
N LYS A 140 11.29 5.14 -15.62
CA LYS A 140 11.44 6.24 -16.59
C LYS A 140 11.59 7.61 -15.93
N LYS A 141 10.91 7.85 -14.81
CA LYS A 141 11.04 9.11 -14.06
C LYS A 141 12.38 9.21 -13.34
N PHE A 142 12.95 8.10 -12.90
CA PHE A 142 14.29 8.06 -12.31
C PHE A 142 15.39 8.25 -13.35
N GLU A 143 15.32 7.58 -14.50
CA GLU A 143 16.27 7.74 -15.61
C GLU A 143 16.35 9.18 -16.11
N LYS A 144 15.23 9.90 -16.16
CA LYS A 144 15.21 11.32 -16.54
C LYS A 144 15.85 12.28 -15.53
N LYS A 145 16.06 11.82 -14.29
CA LYS A 145 16.53 12.67 -13.18
C LYS A 145 18.03 12.46 -12.90
N MET A 146 18.60 11.36 -13.38
CA MET A 146 20.05 11.14 -13.46
C MET A 146 20.57 11.68 -14.78
#